data_AF-A0AA41UHV8-F1
#
_entry.id   AF-A0AA41UHV8-F1
#
_cell.length_a   1.000
_cell.length_b   1.000
_cell.length_c   1.000
_cell.angle_alpha   90.00
_cell.angle_beta   90.00
_cell.angle_gamma   90.00
#
_symmetry.space_group_name_H-M   'P 1'
#
loop_
_entity.id
_entity.type
_entity.pdbx_description
1 polymer ?
#
loop_
_entity_poly.entity_id
_entity_poly.type
_entity_poly.pdbx_seq_one_letter_code
_entity_poly.pdbx_strand_id
1 'polypeptide(L)'
;MTAEHNNTSVLILLSLVALAIICSGCPAPQKDRHTKLEVPKGYVPRLDIQLKDRLLGFGPFVGYYFKPENPKDLTRLSFVCYNEDSFYTHDLPENALLFEGDAVLTQLVDTNFRLPSDDRINPVFFGDAPREWVNERPRPQDEYLHFHSCYDGLGPVLAGYWIRHEGKASFTYDMGGRVGPDSPLYHKVNPGIDKHFAKIIEFDAGPEP
;
A
#
# COMPACT_ATOMS: atom_id res chain seq x y z
N MET A 1 25.77 74.79 -3.92
CA MET A 1 24.79 73.91 -3.27
C MET A 1 25.13 72.48 -3.65
N THR A 2 26.01 71.86 -2.88
CA THR A 2 26.46 70.47 -3.04
C THR A 2 25.70 69.62 -2.04
N ALA A 3 24.96 68.63 -2.53
CA ALA A 3 24.20 67.71 -1.71
C ALA A 3 25.17 66.77 -0.96
N GLU A 4 25.26 66.92 0.36
CA GLU A 4 25.89 65.93 1.22
C GLU A 4 24.93 64.74 1.34
N HIS A 5 25.25 63.65 0.63
CA HIS A 5 24.53 62.39 0.80
C HIS A 5 24.89 61.78 2.15
N ASN A 6 23.89 61.71 3.03
CA ASN A 6 23.94 61.10 4.36
C ASN A 6 24.33 59.61 4.30
N ASN A 7 25.61 59.32 4.50
CA ASN A 7 26.14 57.96 4.69
C ASN A 7 25.44 57.20 5.83
N THR A 8 24.84 57.93 6.78
CA THR A 8 24.11 57.39 7.93
C THR A 8 22.80 56.67 7.52
N SER A 9 22.12 57.15 6.48
CA SER A 9 20.86 56.54 6.02
C SER A 9 21.09 55.22 5.28
N VAL A 10 22.24 55.09 4.60
CA VAL A 10 22.63 53.86 3.90
C VAL A 10 23.04 52.76 4.89
N LEU A 11 23.74 53.13 5.97
CA LEU A 11 24.13 52.19 7.03
C LEU A 11 22.94 51.63 7.81
N ILE A 12 21.90 52.44 8.07
CA ILE A 12 20.67 52.01 8.75
C ILE A 12 19.84 51.08 7.84
N LEU A 13 19.80 51.34 6.53
CA LEU A 13 19.08 50.49 5.58
C LEU A 13 19.77 49.12 5.40
N LEU A 14 21.11 49.10 5.35
CA LEU A 14 21.89 47.86 5.27
C LEU A 14 21.76 46.99 6.53
N SER A 15 21.66 47.60 7.71
CA SER A 15 21.50 46.88 8.97
C SER A 15 20.09 46.31 9.15
N LEU A 16 19.05 46.97 8.63
CA LEU A 16 17.69 46.42 8.59
C LEU A 16 17.53 45.24 7.62
N VAL A 17 18.19 45.29 6.45
CA VAL A 17 18.21 44.16 5.49
C VAL A 17 18.98 42.96 6.04
N ALA A 18 20.10 43.19 6.72
CA ALA A 18 20.87 42.12 7.38
C ALA A 18 20.05 41.43 8.48
N LEU A 19 19.27 42.18 9.28
CA LEU A 19 18.43 41.62 10.33
C LEU A 19 17.25 40.79 9.77
N ALA A 20 16.67 41.20 8.63
CA ALA A 20 15.62 40.44 7.96
C ALA A 20 16.12 39.11 7.36
N ILE A 21 17.37 39.05 6.90
CA ILE A 21 17.98 37.82 6.38
C ILE A 21 18.28 36.83 7.51
N ILE A 22 18.67 37.31 8.70
CA ILE A 22 18.96 36.46 9.86
C ILE A 22 17.67 35.87 10.46
N CYS A 23 16.54 36.58 10.39
CA CYS A 23 15.24 36.09 10.88
C CYS A 23 14.49 35.17 9.89
N SER A 24 14.95 35.04 8.64
CA SER A 24 14.32 34.17 7.63
C SER A 24 14.92 32.75 7.59
N GLY A 25 15.93 32.48 8.44
CA GLY A 25 16.70 31.24 8.45
C GLY A 25 16.36 30.29 9.59
N CYS A 26 15.11 30.26 10.10
CA CYS A 26 14.67 29.10 10.86
C CYS A 26 14.62 27.90 9.90
N PRO A 27 15.45 26.86 10.08
CA PRO A 27 15.16 25.60 9.41
C PRO A 27 13.78 25.20 9.91
N ALA A 28 12.81 25.08 9.00
CA ALA A 28 11.57 24.39 9.33
C ALA A 28 11.99 23.06 9.98
N PRO A 29 11.40 22.67 11.12
CA PRO A 29 11.70 21.38 11.71
C PRO A 29 11.50 20.35 10.61
N GLN A 30 12.59 19.69 10.22
CA GLN A 30 12.54 18.53 9.37
C GLN A 30 11.61 17.58 10.12
N LYS A 31 10.34 17.51 9.69
CA LYS A 31 9.37 16.55 10.23
C LYS A 31 10.14 15.24 10.22
N ASP A 32 10.43 14.67 11.38
CA ASP A 32 10.91 13.30 11.46
C ASP A 32 9.87 12.47 10.70
N ARG A 33 10.20 12.13 9.45
CA ARG A 33 9.29 11.41 8.55
C ARG A 33 9.23 9.93 8.90
N HIS A 34 10.11 9.47 9.79
CA HIS A 34 10.23 8.11 10.24
C HIS A 34 9.36 7.93 11.48
N THR A 35 8.07 7.66 11.26
CA THR A 35 7.25 7.08 12.32
C THR A 35 7.79 5.69 12.58
N LYS A 36 7.99 5.30 13.84
CA LYS A 36 8.40 3.93 14.15
C LYS A 36 7.28 2.98 13.73
N LEU A 37 7.62 1.92 12.98
CA LEU A 37 6.67 0.87 12.64
C LEU A 37 6.26 0.11 13.90
N GLU A 38 4.95 0.07 14.19
CA GLU A 38 4.37 -0.62 15.32
C GLU A 38 3.29 -1.60 14.86
N VAL A 39 3.71 -2.83 14.55
CA VAL A 39 2.81 -3.90 14.14
C VAL A 39 2.04 -4.43 15.36
N PRO A 40 0.70 -4.51 15.33
CA PRO A 40 -0.07 -5.00 16.45
C PRO A 40 0.22 -6.49 16.74
N LYS A 41 0.13 -6.90 18.01
CA LYS A 41 0.40 -8.29 18.40
C LYS A 41 -0.53 -9.27 17.67
N GLY A 42 0.06 -10.36 17.20
CA GLY A 42 -0.65 -11.44 16.50
C GLY A 42 -0.80 -11.22 15.00
N TYR A 43 -0.37 -10.06 14.48
CA TYR A 43 -0.20 -9.84 13.05
C TYR A 43 1.18 -10.31 12.60
N VAL A 44 1.23 -10.98 11.45
CA VAL A 44 2.46 -11.54 10.86
C VAL A 44 2.55 -11.16 9.38
N PRO A 45 3.76 -10.96 8.83
CA PRO A 45 3.93 -10.58 7.43
C PRO A 45 3.70 -11.75 6.48
N ARG A 46 3.82 -13.00 6.96
CA ARG A 46 3.65 -14.23 6.18
C ARG A 46 2.85 -15.26 6.94
N LEU A 47 1.99 -15.98 6.23
CA LEU A 47 1.25 -17.13 6.72
C LEU A 47 1.64 -18.38 5.95
N ASP A 48 1.77 -19.50 6.64
CA ASP A 48 1.80 -20.83 6.04
C ASP A 48 0.44 -21.51 6.30
N ILE A 49 -0.25 -21.88 5.22
CA ILE A 49 -1.64 -22.33 5.21
C ILE A 49 -1.69 -23.78 4.76
N GLN A 50 -2.19 -24.67 5.62
CA GLN A 50 -2.49 -26.04 5.24
C GLN A 50 -3.86 -26.07 4.56
N LEU A 51 -3.89 -26.34 3.25
CA LEU A 51 -5.13 -26.51 2.49
C LEU A 51 -5.15 -27.91 1.87
N LYS A 52 -6.00 -28.79 2.43
CA LYS A 52 -6.00 -30.23 2.14
C LYS A 52 -4.61 -30.83 2.39
N ASP A 53 -3.98 -31.43 1.39
CA ASP A 53 -2.66 -32.06 1.49
C ASP A 53 -1.52 -31.12 1.07
N ARG A 54 -1.79 -29.83 0.88
CA ARG A 54 -0.80 -28.83 0.43
C ARG A 54 -0.50 -27.81 1.51
N LEU A 55 0.78 -27.46 1.63
CA LEU A 55 1.24 -26.30 2.39
C LEU A 55 1.42 -25.13 1.42
N LEU A 56 0.70 -24.04 1.66
CA LEU A 56 0.70 -22.84 0.84
C LEU A 56 1.29 -21.67 1.61
N GLY A 57 2.10 -20.84 0.96
CA GLY A 57 2.56 -19.56 1.52
C GLY A 57 1.65 -18.41 1.09
N PHE A 58 1.52 -17.40 1.96
CA PHE A 58 0.86 -16.14 1.64
C PHE A 58 1.66 -14.98 2.24
N GLY A 59 2.11 -14.05 1.39
CA GLY A 59 3.04 -13.00 1.76
C GLY A 59 4.51 -13.45 1.79
N PRO A 60 5.45 -12.55 2.11
CA PRO A 60 5.22 -11.20 2.63
C PRO A 60 4.96 -10.16 1.56
N PHE A 61 4.04 -9.23 1.82
CA PHE A 61 3.86 -8.03 0.98
C PHE A 61 4.29 -6.80 1.77
N VAL A 62 4.95 -5.84 1.11
CA VAL A 62 5.51 -4.65 1.76
C VAL A 62 4.43 -3.95 2.58
N GLY A 63 4.66 -3.71 3.87
CA GLY A 63 3.67 -3.04 4.72
C GLY A 63 2.45 -3.86 5.15
N TYR A 64 2.16 -5.01 4.54
CA TYR A 64 0.99 -5.83 4.90
C TYR A 64 1.31 -6.84 6.00
N TYR A 65 0.45 -6.87 7.01
CA TYR A 65 0.47 -7.87 8.06
C TYR A 65 -0.92 -8.44 8.27
N PHE A 66 -0.98 -9.74 8.53
CA PHE A 66 -2.22 -10.50 8.62
C PHE A 66 -2.37 -11.18 9.97
N LYS A 67 -3.60 -11.26 10.44
CA LYS A 67 -3.97 -11.96 11.66
C LYS A 67 -5.23 -12.78 11.40
N PRO A 68 -5.24 -14.08 11.72
CA PRO A 68 -6.48 -14.86 11.61
C PRO A 68 -7.50 -14.38 12.65
N GLU A 69 -8.77 -14.28 12.23
CA GLU A 69 -9.87 -13.98 13.15
C GLU A 69 -10.00 -15.09 14.22
N ASN A 70 -9.76 -16.34 13.82
CA ASN A 70 -9.71 -17.50 14.68
C ASN A 70 -8.35 -18.20 14.52
N PRO A 71 -7.53 -18.35 15.59
CA PRO A 71 -6.20 -18.96 15.49
C PRO A 71 -6.14 -20.39 14.94
N LYS A 72 -7.28 -21.10 14.88
CA LYS A 72 -7.38 -22.47 14.33
C LYS A 72 -7.97 -22.52 12.92
N ASP A 73 -8.32 -21.38 12.36
CA ASP A 73 -9.04 -21.27 11.10
C ASP A 73 -8.54 -20.05 10.32
N LEU A 74 -7.84 -20.33 9.23
CA LEU A 74 -7.27 -19.30 8.36
C LEU A 74 -8.24 -18.87 7.25
N THR A 75 -9.50 -19.32 7.25
CA THR A 75 -10.47 -18.94 6.21
C THR A 75 -10.78 -17.45 6.19
N ARG A 76 -10.58 -16.76 7.32
CA ARG A 76 -10.75 -15.31 7.46
C ARG A 76 -9.58 -14.69 8.21
N LEU A 77 -9.05 -13.61 7.66
CA LEU A 77 -7.99 -12.83 8.26
C LEU A 77 -8.43 -11.37 8.34
N SER A 78 -8.00 -10.68 9.38
CA SER A 78 -7.89 -9.22 9.35
C SER A 78 -6.48 -8.85 8.91
N PHE A 79 -6.31 -7.69 8.30
CA PHE A 79 -4.99 -7.16 7.94
C PHE A 79 -4.83 -5.69 8.30
N VAL A 80 -3.58 -5.29 8.42
CA VAL A 80 -3.14 -3.89 8.48
C VAL A 80 -2.11 -3.66 7.39
N CYS A 81 -2.12 -2.49 6.76
CA CYS A 81 -1.16 -2.08 5.75
C CYS A 81 -0.51 -0.75 6.16
N TYR A 82 0.80 -0.75 6.34
CA TYR A 82 1.59 0.43 6.65
C TYR A 82 2.35 0.94 5.43
N ASN A 83 2.63 2.25 5.39
CA ASN A 83 3.44 2.89 4.35
C ASN A 83 4.95 2.65 4.57
N GLU A 84 5.36 1.40 4.70
CA GLU A 84 6.77 1.04 4.87
C GLU A 84 7.59 1.56 3.70
N ASP A 85 8.74 2.17 4.01
CA ASP A 85 9.65 2.78 3.02
C ASP A 85 8.96 3.73 2.02
N SER A 86 7.81 4.31 2.38
CA SER A 86 6.95 5.10 1.48
C SER A 86 6.53 4.35 0.21
N PHE A 87 6.38 3.03 0.30
CA PHE A 87 6.14 2.17 -0.85
C PHE A 87 4.82 2.46 -1.57
N TYR A 88 3.78 2.94 -0.87
CA TYR A 88 2.47 3.14 -1.50
C TYR A 88 2.17 4.60 -1.82
N THR A 89 2.72 5.52 -1.03
CA THR A 89 2.45 6.95 -1.18
C THR A 89 3.55 7.80 -0.57
N HIS A 90 3.74 9.00 -1.10
CA HIS A 90 4.52 10.07 -0.47
C HIS A 90 3.65 11.12 0.26
N ASP A 91 2.33 11.01 0.20
CA ASP A 91 1.41 11.96 0.84
C ASP A 91 1.40 11.83 2.37
N LEU A 92 1.75 10.64 2.88
CA LEU A 92 1.78 10.31 4.30
C LEU A 92 3.20 9.94 4.75
N PRO A 93 3.54 10.11 6.04
CA PRO A 93 4.82 9.67 6.58
C PRO A 93 5.07 8.19 6.35
N GLU A 94 6.35 7.81 6.39
CA GLU A 94 6.74 6.41 6.41
C GLU A 94 6.11 5.73 7.64
N ASN A 95 5.69 4.48 7.46
CA ASN A 95 5.02 3.66 8.48
C ASN A 95 3.68 4.21 8.98
N ALA A 96 3.08 5.18 8.29
CA ALA A 96 1.69 5.54 8.53
C ALA A 96 0.76 4.37 8.20
N LEU A 97 -0.27 4.15 9.03
CA LEU A 97 -1.33 3.17 8.73
C LEU A 97 -2.14 3.67 7.53
N LEU A 98 -2.13 2.90 6.45
CA LEU A 98 -2.82 3.21 5.21
C LEU A 98 -4.18 2.54 5.15
N PHE A 99 -4.19 1.23 5.37
CA PHE A 99 -5.38 0.41 5.29
C PHE A 99 -5.50 -0.52 6.50
N GLU A 100 -6.74 -0.79 6.87
CA GLU A 100 -7.14 -2.01 7.57
C GLU A 100 -8.08 -2.79 6.65
N GLY A 101 -8.38 -4.03 6.97
CA GLY A 101 -9.43 -4.73 6.26
C GLY A 101 -9.49 -6.21 6.53
N ASP A 102 -10.25 -6.88 5.68
CA ASP A 102 -10.58 -8.30 5.82
C ASP A 102 -10.17 -9.06 4.56
N ALA A 103 -9.73 -10.29 4.76
CA ALA A 103 -9.31 -11.21 3.72
C ALA A 103 -10.05 -12.54 3.87
N VAL A 104 -10.64 -13.04 2.78
CA VAL A 104 -11.43 -14.28 2.76
C VAL A 104 -10.78 -15.32 1.86
N LEU A 105 -10.37 -16.45 2.44
CA LEU A 105 -9.74 -17.55 1.71
C LEU A 105 -10.72 -18.11 0.69
N THR A 106 -10.29 -18.19 -0.56
CA THR A 106 -11.08 -18.66 -1.70
C THR A 106 -10.22 -19.52 -2.60
N GLN A 107 -10.79 -20.64 -3.05
CA GLN A 107 -10.24 -21.45 -4.13
C GLN A 107 -10.94 -21.03 -5.41
N LEU A 108 -10.24 -20.28 -6.27
CA LEU A 108 -10.77 -19.94 -7.59
C LEU A 108 -10.99 -21.22 -8.40
N VAL A 109 -12.09 -21.28 -9.15
CA VAL A 109 -12.38 -22.40 -10.05
C VAL A 109 -11.31 -22.55 -11.14
N ASP A 110 -10.96 -23.77 -11.50
CA ASP A 110 -10.04 -23.99 -12.62
C ASP A 110 -10.76 -23.75 -13.96
N THR A 111 -10.32 -22.71 -14.67
CA THR A 111 -10.85 -22.32 -15.99
C THR A 111 -9.91 -22.69 -17.13
N ASN A 112 -8.84 -23.46 -16.84
CA ASN A 112 -7.69 -23.69 -17.73
C ASN A 112 -6.96 -22.40 -18.15
N PHE A 113 -7.19 -21.29 -17.45
CA PHE A 113 -6.44 -20.06 -17.65
C PHE A 113 -4.99 -20.28 -17.22
N ARG A 114 -4.04 -19.91 -18.07
CA ARG A 114 -2.62 -20.02 -17.76
C ARG A 114 -2.24 -18.96 -16.71
N LEU A 115 -1.85 -19.40 -15.52
CA LEU A 115 -1.38 -18.50 -14.48
C LEU A 115 -0.08 -17.80 -14.93
N PRO A 116 -0.01 -16.46 -14.84
CA PRO A 116 1.22 -15.74 -15.09
C PRO A 116 2.22 -16.01 -13.96
N SER A 117 3.50 -16.09 -14.31
CA SER A 117 4.58 -16.40 -13.38
C SER A 117 5.92 -15.83 -13.87
N ASP A 118 5.86 -14.71 -14.59
CA ASP A 118 7.05 -14.09 -15.21
C ASP A 118 7.86 -13.33 -14.15
N ASP A 119 7.17 -12.69 -13.22
CA ASP A 119 7.74 -12.01 -12.06
C ASP A 119 7.27 -12.66 -10.75
N ARG A 120 7.72 -12.11 -9.62
CA ARG A 120 7.22 -12.52 -8.30
C ARG A 120 5.71 -12.31 -8.19
N ILE A 121 5.19 -11.11 -8.49
CA ILE A 121 3.76 -10.78 -8.38
C ILE A 121 3.26 -10.40 -9.77
N ASN A 122 2.23 -11.09 -10.25
CA ASN A 122 1.72 -10.95 -11.61
C ASN A 122 0.22 -10.60 -11.58
N PRO A 123 -0.17 -9.33 -11.83
CA PRO A 123 -1.57 -8.93 -11.82
C PRO A 123 -2.30 -9.33 -13.12
N VAL A 124 -3.52 -9.85 -12.96
CA VAL A 124 -4.52 -9.98 -14.03
C VAL A 124 -5.69 -9.06 -13.70
N PHE A 125 -5.95 -8.06 -14.54
CA PHE A 125 -7.06 -7.14 -14.32
C PHE A 125 -8.40 -7.83 -14.61
N PHE A 126 -9.48 -7.42 -13.95
CA PHE A 126 -10.81 -8.06 -14.11
C PHE A 126 -11.32 -8.09 -15.55
N GLY A 127 -10.90 -7.16 -16.41
CA GLY A 127 -11.27 -7.15 -17.82
C GLY A 127 -10.67 -8.32 -18.61
N ASP A 128 -9.53 -8.83 -18.16
CA ASP A 128 -8.77 -9.91 -18.80
C ASP A 128 -8.89 -11.25 -18.04
N ALA A 129 -9.41 -11.21 -16.82
CA ALA A 129 -9.62 -12.38 -15.99
C ALA A 129 -10.85 -13.21 -16.44
N PRO A 130 -10.82 -14.55 -16.25
CA PRO A 130 -12.01 -15.39 -16.33
C PRO A 130 -13.18 -14.82 -15.52
N ARG A 131 -14.36 -14.75 -16.13
CA ARG A 131 -15.55 -14.15 -15.49
C ARG A 131 -15.98 -14.92 -14.26
N GLU A 132 -15.74 -16.21 -14.25
CA GLU A 132 -16.00 -17.13 -13.14
C GLU A 132 -15.28 -16.66 -11.88
N TRP A 133 -13.99 -16.33 -11.97
CA TRP A 133 -13.22 -15.82 -10.83
C TRP A 133 -13.79 -14.51 -10.31
N VAL A 134 -14.12 -13.57 -11.20
CA VAL A 134 -14.68 -12.27 -10.82
C VAL A 134 -16.06 -12.41 -10.18
N ASN A 135 -16.85 -13.39 -10.58
CA ASN A 135 -18.21 -13.61 -10.05
C ASN A 135 -18.22 -14.35 -8.70
N GLU A 136 -17.14 -15.03 -8.34
CA GLU A 136 -16.98 -15.77 -7.07
C GLU A 136 -16.57 -14.90 -5.87
N ARG A 137 -16.38 -13.59 -6.11
CA ARG A 137 -16.05 -12.63 -5.05
C ARG A 137 -17.02 -12.72 -3.86
N PRO A 138 -16.51 -12.63 -2.61
CA PRO A 138 -17.35 -12.50 -1.43
C PRO A 138 -18.29 -11.29 -1.52
N ARG A 139 -19.40 -11.36 -0.79
CA ARG A 139 -20.33 -10.22 -0.69
C ARG A 139 -19.88 -9.27 0.43
N PRO A 140 -20.07 -7.94 0.27
CA PRO A 140 -20.52 -7.25 -0.94
C PRO A 140 -19.42 -7.19 -2.01
N GLN A 141 -19.74 -7.60 -3.25
CA GLN A 141 -18.72 -7.82 -4.29
C GLN A 141 -18.02 -6.55 -4.77
N ASP A 142 -18.65 -5.39 -4.61
CA ASP A 142 -18.08 -4.08 -4.95
C ASP A 142 -17.05 -3.59 -3.92
N GLU A 143 -16.85 -4.33 -2.82
CA GLU A 143 -15.82 -4.03 -1.80
C GLU A 143 -14.63 -5.00 -1.84
N TYR A 144 -14.77 -6.13 -2.53
CA TYR A 144 -13.69 -7.10 -2.76
C TYR A 144 -13.15 -6.89 -4.18
N LEU A 145 -12.22 -5.95 -4.35
CA LEU A 145 -11.67 -5.60 -5.67
C LEU A 145 -10.30 -6.21 -5.95
N HIS A 146 -9.68 -6.79 -4.92
CA HIS A 146 -8.34 -7.37 -4.97
C HIS A 146 -8.37 -8.83 -4.54
N PHE A 147 -7.96 -9.73 -5.42
CA PHE A 147 -7.57 -11.08 -5.02
C PHE A 147 -6.05 -11.17 -5.03
N HIS A 148 -5.47 -11.81 -4.02
CA HIS A 148 -4.06 -12.12 -3.99
C HIS A 148 -3.88 -13.62 -3.76
N SER A 149 -3.20 -14.29 -4.68
CA SER A 149 -3.01 -15.73 -4.60
C SER A 149 -2.05 -16.11 -3.46
N CYS A 150 -2.24 -17.30 -2.93
CA CYS A 150 -1.17 -18.00 -2.26
C CYS A 150 -0.18 -18.53 -3.32
N TYR A 151 0.91 -19.10 -2.83
CA TYR A 151 1.91 -19.81 -3.63
C TYR A 151 2.29 -21.14 -2.97
N ASP A 152 2.92 -22.03 -3.74
CA ASP A 152 3.65 -23.18 -3.20
C ASP A 152 5.08 -23.22 -3.76
N GLY A 153 5.81 -24.31 -3.52
CA GLY A 153 7.18 -24.46 -3.99
C GLY A 153 7.36 -24.48 -5.51
N LEU A 154 6.26 -24.47 -6.29
CA LEU A 154 6.28 -24.43 -7.75
C LEU A 154 5.76 -23.09 -8.31
N GLY A 155 5.26 -22.19 -7.47
CA GLY A 155 4.79 -20.86 -7.87
C GLY A 155 3.34 -20.59 -7.48
N PRO A 156 2.62 -19.73 -8.24
CA PRO A 156 1.28 -19.28 -7.88
C PRO A 156 0.24 -20.39 -7.97
N VAL A 157 -0.77 -20.32 -7.11
CA VAL A 157 -1.87 -21.28 -7.08
C VAL A 157 -3.23 -20.58 -7.13
N LEU A 158 -4.28 -21.30 -7.51
CA LEU A 158 -5.65 -20.74 -7.57
C LEU A 158 -6.29 -20.50 -6.19
N ALA A 159 -5.66 -20.96 -5.11
CA ALA A 159 -6.07 -20.63 -3.75
C ALA A 159 -5.46 -19.30 -3.32
N GLY A 160 -6.22 -18.44 -2.66
CA GLY A 160 -5.77 -17.12 -2.22
C GLY A 160 -6.83 -16.39 -1.44
N TYR A 161 -6.64 -15.10 -1.20
CA TYR A 161 -7.59 -14.29 -0.46
C TYR A 161 -8.19 -13.19 -1.32
N TRP A 162 -9.50 -13.05 -1.26
CA TRP A 162 -10.17 -11.80 -1.63
C TRP A 162 -10.04 -10.81 -0.49
N ILE A 163 -9.50 -9.64 -0.79
CA ILE A 163 -9.15 -8.59 0.18
C ILE A 163 -10.11 -7.42 0.00
N ARG A 164 -10.66 -6.95 1.13
CA ARG A 164 -11.47 -5.73 1.23
C ARG A 164 -10.68 -4.68 1.97
N HIS A 165 -10.35 -3.58 1.31
CA HIS A 165 -9.54 -2.49 1.85
C HIS A 165 -10.41 -1.39 2.45
N GLU A 166 -10.10 -1.00 3.68
CA GLU A 166 -10.63 0.19 4.34
C GLU A 166 -9.50 1.20 4.52
N GLY A 167 -9.55 2.29 3.76
CA GLY A 167 -8.61 3.41 3.90
C GLY A 167 -8.75 4.05 5.28
N LYS A 168 -7.62 4.28 5.96
CA LYS A 168 -7.59 4.92 7.29
C LYS A 168 -7.23 6.41 7.24
N ALA A 169 -6.81 6.89 6.07
CA ALA A 169 -6.45 8.28 5.81
C ALA A 169 -6.72 8.64 4.34
N SER A 170 -6.72 9.93 4.02
CA SER A 170 -6.72 10.40 2.63
C SER A 170 -5.29 10.47 2.09
N PHE A 171 -5.06 9.86 0.93
CA PHE A 171 -3.77 9.88 0.23
C PHE A 171 -3.94 9.46 -1.23
N THR A 172 -2.88 9.65 -2.02
CA THR A 172 -2.75 9.12 -3.38
C THR A 172 -2.06 7.78 -3.33
N TYR A 173 -2.72 6.73 -3.79
CA TYR A 173 -2.08 5.45 -4.03
C TYR A 173 -1.37 5.54 -5.38
N ASP A 174 -0.08 5.86 -5.36
CA ASP A 174 0.76 6.06 -6.55
C ASP A 174 2.00 5.15 -6.55
N MET A 175 1.95 4.11 -5.70
CA MET A 175 3.05 3.18 -5.46
C MET A 175 4.34 3.93 -5.13
N GLY A 176 4.28 4.98 -4.29
CA GLY A 176 5.46 5.77 -3.93
C GLY A 176 5.99 6.56 -5.13
N GLY A 177 5.07 7.13 -5.93
CA GLY A 177 5.37 7.88 -7.15
C GLY A 177 5.85 7.04 -8.35
N ARG A 178 5.83 5.71 -8.27
CA ARG A 178 6.23 4.82 -9.38
C ARG A 178 5.18 4.74 -10.47
N VAL A 179 3.92 5.05 -10.16
CA VAL A 179 2.83 5.07 -11.14
C VAL A 179 2.15 6.44 -11.17
N GLY A 180 1.72 6.85 -12.36
CA GLY A 180 0.98 8.11 -12.57
C GLY A 180 -0.50 7.89 -12.89
N PRO A 181 -1.25 8.99 -13.16
CA PRO A 181 -2.70 8.95 -13.40
C PRO A 181 -3.20 7.99 -14.49
N ASP A 182 -2.35 7.63 -15.44
CA ASP A 182 -2.70 6.70 -16.52
C ASP A 182 -2.58 5.21 -16.09
N SER A 183 -2.04 4.93 -14.90
CA SER A 183 -1.93 3.59 -14.37
C SER A 183 -3.25 3.13 -13.74
N PRO A 184 -3.68 1.88 -13.96
CA PRO A 184 -4.86 1.32 -13.29
C PRO A 184 -4.68 1.17 -11.77
N LEU A 185 -3.44 1.27 -11.26
CA LEU A 185 -3.15 1.28 -9.82
C LEU A 185 -3.30 2.67 -9.20
N TYR A 186 -3.22 3.74 -10.00
CA TYR A 186 -3.26 5.10 -9.49
C TYR A 186 -4.68 5.50 -9.11
N HIS A 187 -4.90 5.89 -7.85
CA HIS A 187 -6.17 6.46 -7.41
C HIS A 187 -6.01 7.28 -6.12
N LYS A 188 -7.06 8.02 -5.78
CA LYS A 188 -7.18 8.70 -4.48
C LYS A 188 -7.93 7.81 -3.50
N VAL A 189 -7.30 7.57 -2.36
CA VAL A 189 -7.90 6.89 -1.22
C VAL A 189 -8.51 7.93 -0.30
N ASN A 190 -9.69 7.63 0.23
CA ASN A 190 -10.34 8.40 1.29
C ASN A 190 -10.68 7.46 2.45
N PRO A 191 -10.85 7.98 3.68
CA PRO A 191 -11.28 7.16 4.81
C PRO A 191 -12.57 6.39 4.52
N GLY A 192 -12.58 5.09 4.83
CA GLY A 192 -13.67 4.17 4.56
C GLY A 192 -13.32 3.12 3.49
N ILE A 193 -14.32 2.36 3.05
CA ILE A 193 -14.10 1.27 2.09
C ILE A 193 -13.63 1.81 0.75
N ASP A 194 -12.49 1.31 0.30
CA ASP A 194 -11.86 1.76 -0.94
C ASP A 194 -12.44 1.03 -2.15
N LYS A 195 -13.52 1.60 -2.69
CA LYS A 195 -14.17 1.12 -3.92
C LYS A 195 -13.44 1.54 -5.20
N HIS A 196 -12.32 2.26 -5.08
CA HIS A 196 -11.48 2.67 -6.21
C HIS A 196 -10.19 1.88 -6.30
N PHE A 197 -9.94 0.97 -5.35
CA PHE A 197 -8.83 0.03 -5.44
C PHE A 197 -8.87 -0.71 -6.79
N ALA A 198 -7.68 -1.00 -7.32
CA ALA A 198 -7.55 -1.65 -8.60
C ALA A 198 -8.33 -2.97 -8.62
N LYS A 199 -9.01 -3.23 -9.74
CA LYS A 199 -9.80 -4.44 -9.96
C LYS A 199 -8.89 -5.55 -10.48
N ILE A 200 -8.18 -6.22 -9.56
CA ILE A 200 -7.05 -7.09 -9.88
C ILE A 200 -7.12 -8.45 -9.18
N ILE A 201 -6.62 -9.46 -9.88
CA ILE A 201 -6.34 -10.81 -9.38
C ILE A 201 -4.84 -11.02 -9.53
N GLU A 202 -4.12 -10.92 -8.43
CA GLU A 202 -2.66 -11.02 -8.40
C GLU A 202 -2.22 -12.45 -8.10
N PHE A 203 -1.30 -12.96 -8.93
CA PHE A 203 -0.67 -14.26 -8.76
C PHE A 203 0.77 -14.08 -8.24
N ASP A 204 1.01 -14.51 -7.00
CA ASP A 204 2.32 -14.49 -6.34
C ASP A 204 3.03 -15.83 -6.57
N ALA A 205 4.25 -15.80 -7.09
CA ALA A 205 5.12 -16.96 -7.20
C ALA A 205 5.86 -17.29 -5.90
N GLY A 206 5.73 -16.43 -4.88
CA GLY A 206 6.44 -16.51 -3.61
C GLY A 206 7.77 -15.75 -3.64
N PRO A 207 8.36 -15.47 -2.47
CA PRO A 207 9.68 -14.84 -2.40
C PRO A 207 10.75 -15.76 -3.00
N GLU A 208 11.82 -15.17 -3.52
CA GLU A 208 13.00 -15.93 -3.93
C GLU A 208 13.56 -16.73 -2.73
N PRO A 209 14.02 -17.98 -2.95
CA PRO A 209 14.60 -18.83 -1.89
C PRO A 209 15.83 -18.24 -1.19
#